data_AF-A0A8S1C7F8-F1
#
_entry.id   AF-A0A8S1C7F8-F1
#
_cell.length_a   1.000
_cell.length_b   1.000
_cell.length_c   1.000
_cell.angle_alpha   90.00
_cell.angle_beta   90.00
_cell.angle_gamma   90.00
#
_symmetry.space_group_name_H-M   'P 1'
#
loop_
_entity.id
_entity.type
_entity.pdbx_description
1 polymer ?
#
loop_
_entity_poly.entity_id
_entity_poly.type
_entity_poly.pdbx_seq_one_letter_code
_entity_poly.pdbx_strand_id
1 'polypeptide(L)'
;MCTMKGNDDEKCQNYIRVLTKMSAGRYLICGTNSYRPLCREYSIQTSGYLMEKEKLGQAVCPYSPNINSTAVFVDGELYSGTYADFSGTDPRIYRDPLQTEQYDSISLNSPNFVSSFAHGDYVYFFFREGAVEYINCGKSIYSRVARVCKSDKGGPQRFRSGWTSYLKTRLNCSVPGDFPFYFDEIQSTSDLIEGNYGGESAKVIYGVFTTPPNSISGSAVCAFNLQDISKTFEGSFKEQTAINSNWLPVKTGKVPDPRPGQCVNDSRTLPDLTLNFIKMHPLMDESVNSFFGQPIVIRTSFHYRFTQIAVDPQVKTPGGKAYDVLFIGTDNGKVIKAVNAESADNPKKVNSVVIEEIQVFPPNVAIRNLKVVRDKSVTEGRLVVVSDAEIQAIRLHRCYSDKIISCSECVALQDPYCAWDKQGQKCRSMNSARWNDEKSFYQSIATGVHSSCPASKIVGKDAGSLGGLSSSFPKSFSHDMSRGGKEIPDGEVINIMQDEQDRNGPEVSSAESTIPQYTVETLVIAVVAGSVAALVVGFATGYLCGRKCHKDDDDNLPYPDTEYEYFEQRQNVNR
;
A
#
# COMPACT_ATOMS: atom_id res chain seq x y z
N MET A 1 -27.54 17.36 12.66
CA MET A 1 -26.49 17.17 13.71
C MET A 1 -25.10 17.04 13.10
N CYS A 2 -24.88 16.14 12.13
CA CYS A 2 -23.60 16.01 11.42
C CYS A 2 -23.13 17.32 10.74
N THR A 3 -24.04 17.96 9.99
CA THR A 3 -23.81 19.26 9.32
C THR A 3 -23.56 20.40 10.31
N MET A 4 -24.32 20.44 11.42
CA MET A 4 -24.11 21.40 12.51
C MET A 4 -22.72 21.29 13.16
N LYS A 5 -22.03 20.15 13.02
CA LYS A 5 -20.65 19.94 13.48
C LYS A 5 -19.60 20.22 12.39
N GLY A 6 -19.99 20.86 11.28
CA GLY A 6 -19.07 21.32 10.23
C GLY A 6 -18.72 20.29 9.16
N ASN A 7 -19.49 19.20 9.02
CA ASN A 7 -19.29 18.23 7.93
C ASN A 7 -20.21 18.52 6.74
N ASP A 8 -19.74 18.18 5.54
CA ASP A 8 -20.49 18.36 4.28
C ASP A 8 -21.70 17.42 4.19
N ASP A 9 -22.75 17.86 3.48
CA ASP A 9 -23.99 17.10 3.25
C ASP A 9 -23.72 15.73 2.60
N GLU A 10 -22.73 15.65 1.70
CA GLU A 10 -22.30 14.41 1.07
C GLU A 10 -21.75 13.41 2.09
N LYS A 11 -20.94 13.88 3.05
CA LYS A 11 -20.33 13.03 4.09
C LYS A 11 -21.32 12.67 5.19
N CYS A 12 -22.37 13.48 5.38
CA CYS A 12 -23.42 13.28 6.36
C CYS A 12 -24.49 12.28 5.91
N GLN A 13 -24.04 11.14 5.36
CA GLN A 13 -24.89 10.02 4.92
C GLN A 13 -24.54 8.74 5.68
N ASN A 14 -25.25 7.66 5.38
CA ASN A 14 -24.94 6.34 5.93
C ASN A 14 -24.06 5.54 4.96
N TYR A 15 -22.75 5.55 5.20
CA TYR A 15 -21.80 4.74 4.44
C TYR A 15 -21.66 3.37 5.11
N ILE A 16 -22.06 2.31 4.42
CA ILE A 16 -21.87 0.94 4.92
C ILE A 16 -20.39 0.57 4.82
N ARG A 17 -19.78 0.23 5.96
CA ARG A 17 -18.33 -0.05 6.06
C ARG A 17 -18.01 -1.45 6.53
N VAL A 18 -18.96 -2.11 7.19
CA VAL A 18 -18.82 -3.50 7.63
C VAL A 18 -20.04 -4.27 7.16
N LEU A 19 -19.79 -5.37 6.44
CA LEU A 19 -20.77 -6.35 6.05
C LEU A 19 -20.16 -7.72 6.29
N THR A 20 -20.75 -8.50 7.19
CA THR A 20 -20.27 -9.86 7.46
C THR A 20 -21.41 -10.85 7.61
N LYS A 21 -21.16 -12.10 7.22
CA LYS A 21 -22.08 -13.22 7.40
C LYS A 21 -21.82 -13.85 8.75
N MET A 22 -22.80 -13.78 9.65
CA MET A 22 -22.71 -14.38 10.99
C MET A 22 -23.03 -15.88 10.95
N SER A 23 -24.09 -16.24 10.24
CA SER A 23 -24.54 -17.61 10.05
C SER A 23 -25.33 -17.71 8.73
N ALA A 24 -25.83 -18.90 8.37
CA ALA A 24 -26.68 -19.05 7.20
C ALA A 24 -27.89 -18.11 7.30
N GLY A 25 -28.06 -17.23 6.31
CA GLY A 25 -29.15 -16.26 6.26
C GLY A 25 -29.02 -15.06 7.23
N ARG A 26 -28.02 -14.99 8.11
CA ARG A 26 -27.85 -13.87 9.05
C ARG A 26 -26.60 -13.05 8.79
N TYR A 27 -26.75 -11.73 8.79
CA TYR A 27 -25.72 -10.76 8.44
C TYR A 27 -25.64 -9.65 9.49
N LEU A 28 -24.42 -9.23 9.80
CA LEU A 28 -24.16 -8.02 10.56
C LEU A 28 -23.73 -6.92 9.59
N ILE A 29 -24.43 -5.80 9.64
CA ILE A 29 -24.18 -4.63 8.79
C ILE A 29 -23.95 -3.42 9.68
N CYS A 30 -22.82 -2.73 9.51
CA CYS A 30 -22.54 -1.49 10.21
C CYS A 30 -22.27 -0.35 9.23
N GLY A 31 -22.80 0.82 9.54
CA GLY A 31 -22.61 2.03 8.75
C GLY A 31 -22.35 3.26 9.60
N THR A 32 -21.72 4.26 8.98
CA THR A 32 -21.32 5.52 9.63
C THR A 32 -22.51 6.30 10.18
N ASN A 33 -23.68 6.13 9.56
CA ASN A 33 -24.95 6.74 9.92
C ASN A 33 -24.79 8.23 10.31
N SER A 34 -24.25 9.03 9.39
CA SER A 34 -24.01 10.47 9.56
C SER A 34 -23.14 10.79 10.79
N TYR A 35 -21.97 10.16 10.90
CA TYR A 35 -21.05 10.30 12.03
C TYR A 35 -21.69 9.90 13.38
N ARG A 36 -22.56 8.88 13.35
CA ARG A 36 -23.10 8.21 14.54
C ARG A 36 -23.21 6.71 14.24
N PRO A 37 -22.07 5.99 14.23
CA PRO A 37 -22.00 4.62 13.72
C PRO A 37 -22.97 3.69 14.45
N LEU A 38 -23.71 2.89 13.67
CA LEU A 38 -24.65 1.89 14.15
C LEU A 38 -24.39 0.55 13.46
N CYS A 39 -24.65 -0.53 14.19
CA CYS A 39 -24.60 -1.89 13.70
C CYS A 39 -25.97 -2.55 13.84
N ARG A 40 -26.40 -3.27 12.81
CA ARG A 40 -27.66 -4.01 12.77
C ARG A 40 -27.45 -5.45 12.34
N GLU A 41 -28.13 -6.36 13.01
CA GLU A 41 -28.21 -7.77 12.64
C GLU A 41 -29.47 -7.97 11.79
N TYR A 42 -29.30 -8.56 10.61
CA TYR A 42 -30.36 -8.84 9.65
C TYR A 42 -30.48 -10.34 9.40
N SER A 43 -31.71 -10.82 9.28
CA SER A 43 -32.05 -12.19 8.89
C SER A 43 -32.80 -12.18 7.57
N ILE A 44 -32.30 -12.95 6.60
CA ILE A 44 -32.92 -13.11 5.28
C ILE A 44 -34.06 -14.12 5.41
N GLN A 45 -35.28 -13.67 5.12
CA GLN A 45 -36.49 -14.47 5.07
C GLN A 45 -37.07 -14.47 3.65
N THR A 46 -38.00 -15.39 3.37
CA THR A 46 -38.63 -15.51 2.04
C THR A 46 -39.36 -14.24 1.61
N SER A 47 -39.86 -13.44 2.56
CA SER A 47 -40.61 -12.20 2.34
C SER A 47 -39.76 -10.92 2.44
N GLY A 48 -38.45 -11.01 2.71
CA GLY A 48 -37.57 -9.85 2.80
C GLY A 48 -36.50 -9.96 3.90
N TYR A 49 -36.07 -8.82 4.42
CA TYR A 49 -35.02 -8.73 5.44
C TYR A 49 -35.62 -8.30 6.79
N LEU A 50 -35.45 -9.12 7.81
CA LEU A 50 -35.85 -8.77 9.18
C LEU A 50 -34.65 -8.22 9.95
N MET A 51 -34.78 -7.01 10.51
CA MET A 51 -33.79 -6.48 11.47
C MET A 51 -34.05 -7.09 12.84
N GLU A 52 -33.11 -7.90 13.33
CA GLU A 52 -33.23 -8.62 14.61
C GLU A 52 -32.72 -7.79 15.79
N LYS A 53 -31.63 -7.04 15.60
CA LYS A 53 -30.95 -6.31 16.67
C LYS A 53 -30.28 -5.05 16.13
N GLU A 54 -30.27 -3.99 16.94
CA GLU A 54 -29.49 -2.78 16.73
C GLU A 54 -28.58 -2.52 17.93
N LYS A 55 -27.33 -2.12 17.66
CA LYS A 55 -26.37 -1.72 18.68
C LYS A 55 -25.52 -0.54 18.19
N LEU A 56 -24.91 0.18 19.13
CA LEU A 56 -23.92 1.21 18.80
C LEU A 56 -22.74 0.57 18.05
N GLY A 57 -22.29 1.25 16.99
CA GLY A 57 -21.17 0.81 16.14
C GLY A 57 -19.83 1.43 16.54
N GLN A 58 -19.70 1.99 17.74
CA GLN A 58 -18.47 2.59 18.24
C GLN A 58 -17.33 1.55 18.26
N ALA A 59 -16.13 1.95 17.84
CA ALA A 59 -14.95 1.09 17.68
C ALA A 59 -15.11 -0.10 16.70
N VAL A 60 -16.26 -0.23 16.03
CA VAL A 60 -16.54 -1.25 15.01
C VAL A 60 -16.66 -0.63 13.62
N CYS A 61 -17.32 0.51 13.51
CA CYS A 61 -17.53 1.24 12.28
C CYS A 61 -16.99 2.67 12.44
N PRO A 62 -16.26 3.21 11.45
CA PRO A 62 -15.74 4.56 11.54
C PRO A 62 -16.87 5.60 11.61
N TYR A 63 -16.57 6.77 12.18
CA TYR A 63 -17.48 7.92 12.16
C TYR A 63 -17.49 8.59 10.79
N SER A 64 -16.31 8.84 10.22
CA SER A 64 -16.15 9.47 8.91
C SER A 64 -16.00 8.43 7.79
N PRO A 65 -16.57 8.66 6.60
CA PRO A 65 -16.32 7.82 5.43
C PRO A 65 -14.86 7.84 4.94
N ASN A 66 -14.07 8.84 5.33
CA ASN A 66 -12.68 8.97 4.89
C ASN A 66 -11.69 8.20 5.76
N ILE A 67 -12.16 7.69 6.91
CA ILE A 67 -11.32 6.89 7.81
C ILE A 67 -11.25 5.47 7.25
N ASN A 68 -10.03 5.02 6.99
CA ASN A 68 -9.76 3.64 6.61
C ASN A 68 -9.97 2.72 7.82
N SER A 69 -10.74 1.67 7.61
CA SER A 69 -11.09 0.69 8.64
C SER A 69 -11.13 -0.71 8.04
N THR A 70 -10.87 -1.71 8.87
CA THR A 70 -11.01 -3.12 8.50
C THR A 70 -11.78 -3.88 9.56
N ALA A 71 -12.43 -4.96 9.18
CA ALA A 71 -13.10 -5.86 10.11
C ALA A 71 -13.09 -7.31 9.60
N VAL A 72 -13.01 -8.26 10.54
CA VAL A 72 -13.11 -9.69 10.27
C VAL A 72 -14.00 -10.34 11.33
N PHE A 73 -14.92 -11.20 10.90
CA PHE A 73 -15.78 -11.97 11.78
C PHE A 73 -15.29 -13.42 11.82
N VAL A 74 -14.95 -13.90 13.01
CA VAL A 74 -14.41 -15.24 13.22
C VAL A 74 -14.86 -15.76 14.57
N ASP A 75 -15.21 -17.04 14.64
CA ASP A 75 -15.61 -17.73 15.87
C ASP A 75 -16.76 -17.05 16.65
N GLY A 76 -17.67 -16.40 15.92
CA GLY A 76 -18.83 -15.71 16.49
C GLY A 76 -18.55 -14.29 16.99
N GLU A 77 -17.30 -13.83 16.89
CA GLU A 77 -16.85 -12.52 17.36
C GLU A 77 -16.42 -11.64 16.18
N LEU A 78 -16.61 -10.33 16.33
CA LEU A 78 -16.15 -9.34 15.36
C LEU A 78 -14.90 -8.65 15.87
N TYR A 79 -13.86 -8.67 15.05
CA TYR A 79 -12.61 -7.98 15.26
C TYR A 79 -12.56 -6.80 14.31
N SER A 80 -12.33 -5.59 14.82
CA SER A 80 -12.32 -4.36 14.03
C SER A 80 -11.10 -3.49 14.34
N GLY A 81 -10.56 -2.87 13.30
CA GLY A 81 -9.56 -1.80 13.40
C GLY A 81 -10.14 -0.51 12.84
N THR A 82 -10.44 0.45 13.71
CA THR A 82 -11.03 1.76 13.33
C THR A 82 -10.84 2.79 14.45
N TYR A 83 -11.42 3.98 14.33
CA TYR A 83 -11.41 5.02 15.35
C TYR A 83 -12.69 4.98 16.19
N ALA A 84 -12.55 5.17 17.51
CA ALA A 84 -13.65 5.08 18.47
C ALA A 84 -14.33 6.42 18.76
N ASP A 85 -13.76 7.54 18.32
CA ASP A 85 -14.22 8.90 18.60
C ASP A 85 -14.62 9.66 17.33
N PHE A 86 -15.43 10.70 17.50
CA PHE A 86 -15.89 11.56 16.41
C PHE A 86 -14.74 12.32 15.73
N SER A 87 -13.71 12.72 16.49
CA SER A 87 -12.57 13.49 16.01
C SER A 87 -11.53 12.65 15.25
N GLY A 88 -11.57 11.32 15.34
CA GLY A 88 -10.57 10.46 14.70
C GLY A 88 -9.20 10.54 15.40
N THR A 89 -9.18 10.64 16.72
CA THR A 89 -7.95 10.73 17.53
C THR A 89 -7.67 9.48 18.35
N ASP A 90 -8.66 8.58 18.47
CA ASP A 90 -8.60 7.38 19.31
C ASP A 90 -8.72 6.10 18.44
N PRO A 91 -7.62 5.70 17.78
CA PRO A 91 -7.59 4.47 17.00
C PRO A 91 -7.60 3.25 17.92
N ARG A 92 -8.41 2.24 17.58
CA ARG A 92 -8.52 1.01 18.37
C ARG A 92 -8.56 -0.24 17.50
N ILE A 93 -7.88 -1.28 17.97
CA ILE A 93 -8.21 -2.66 17.61
C ILE A 93 -9.15 -3.19 18.69
N TYR A 94 -10.36 -3.57 18.29
CA TYR A 94 -11.48 -3.86 19.17
C TYR A 94 -12.09 -5.22 18.89
N ARG A 95 -12.44 -5.93 19.96
CA ARG A 95 -13.30 -7.12 19.97
C ARG A 95 -14.01 -7.16 21.30
N ASP A 96 -15.33 -6.97 21.32
CA ASP A 96 -16.13 -6.83 22.54
C ASP A 96 -15.75 -7.84 23.66
N PRO A 97 -15.33 -7.41 24.87
CA PRO A 97 -15.07 -6.03 25.33
C PRO A 97 -13.59 -5.60 25.31
N LEU A 98 -12.70 -6.37 24.67
CA LEU A 98 -11.26 -6.11 24.56
C LEU A 98 -10.93 -4.98 23.56
N GLN A 99 -9.97 -4.15 23.95
CA GLN A 99 -9.49 -3.04 23.15
C GLN A 99 -8.02 -2.72 23.43
N THR A 100 -7.37 -2.07 22.46
CA THR A 100 -6.07 -1.43 22.68
C THR A 100 -6.19 -0.26 23.63
N GLU A 101 -5.09 0.08 24.29
CA GLU A 101 -5.02 1.18 25.25
C GLU A 101 -5.40 2.51 24.62
N GLN A 102 -6.17 3.31 25.37
CA GLN A 102 -6.69 4.57 24.88
C GLN A 102 -5.59 5.62 24.79
N TYR A 103 -5.50 6.33 23.66
CA TYR A 103 -4.51 7.39 23.41
C TYR A 103 -3.05 6.94 23.57
N ASP A 104 -2.77 5.65 23.39
CA ASP A 104 -1.40 5.12 23.45
C ASP A 104 -0.74 5.09 22.07
N SER A 105 0.11 6.08 21.80
CA SER A 105 0.88 6.17 20.55
C SER A 105 1.93 5.06 20.40
N ILE A 106 2.33 4.38 21.48
CA ILE A 106 3.25 3.24 21.38
C ILE A 106 2.53 2.06 20.72
N SER A 107 1.27 1.81 21.11
CA SER A 107 0.41 0.80 20.48
C SER A 107 -0.06 1.21 19.09
N LEU A 108 -0.67 2.38 18.91
CA LEU A 108 -1.21 2.83 17.63
C LEU A 108 -1.04 4.36 17.47
N ASN A 109 -0.29 4.79 16.45
CA ASN A 109 -0.06 6.21 16.19
C ASN A 109 -0.64 6.67 14.85
N SER A 110 -1.87 7.18 14.86
CA SER A 110 -2.60 7.62 13.66
C SER A 110 -2.62 6.56 12.53
N PRO A 111 -3.02 5.30 12.83
CA PRO A 111 -2.98 4.23 11.85
C PRO A 111 -4.03 4.41 10.74
N ASN A 112 -3.68 3.90 9.55
CA ASN A 112 -4.61 3.63 8.46
C ASN A 112 -4.71 2.11 8.28
N PHE A 113 -5.83 1.51 8.68
CA PHE A 113 -6.06 0.07 8.55
C PHE A 113 -6.40 -0.30 7.11
N VAL A 114 -5.65 -1.23 6.53
CA VAL A 114 -5.82 -1.65 5.13
C VAL A 114 -6.47 -3.02 4.99
N SER A 115 -6.22 -3.94 5.94
CA SER A 115 -6.82 -5.28 5.92
C SER A 115 -6.70 -6.01 7.26
N SER A 116 -7.51 -7.06 7.42
CA SER A 116 -7.46 -7.98 8.55
C SER A 116 -7.93 -9.38 8.15
N PHE A 117 -7.30 -10.41 8.68
CA PHE A 117 -7.74 -11.80 8.49
C PHE A 117 -7.42 -12.66 9.72
N ALA A 118 -8.04 -13.83 9.81
CA ALA A 118 -7.81 -14.78 10.89
C ALA A 118 -7.06 -16.02 10.36
N HIS A 119 -6.04 -16.50 11.09
CA HIS A 119 -5.33 -17.74 10.78
C HIS A 119 -4.76 -18.38 12.04
N GLY A 120 -4.96 -19.70 12.19
CA GLY A 120 -4.60 -20.41 13.41
C GLY A 120 -5.30 -19.80 14.62
N ASP A 121 -4.54 -19.55 15.69
CA ASP A 121 -5.04 -18.97 16.94
C ASP A 121 -5.05 -17.43 16.96
N TYR A 122 -4.68 -16.80 15.84
CA TYR A 122 -4.47 -15.35 15.78
C TYR A 122 -5.38 -14.65 14.76
N VAL A 123 -5.65 -13.37 15.03
CA VAL A 123 -6.18 -12.41 14.06
C VAL A 123 -5.10 -11.39 13.75
N TYR A 124 -4.85 -11.17 12.46
CA TYR A 124 -3.83 -10.26 11.96
C TYR A 124 -4.45 -8.97 11.43
N PHE A 125 -3.76 -7.85 11.64
CA PHE A 125 -4.15 -6.53 11.17
C PHE A 125 -2.99 -5.88 10.42
N PHE A 126 -3.26 -5.33 9.25
CA PHE A 126 -2.29 -4.61 8.43
C PHE A 126 -2.66 -3.14 8.39
N PHE A 127 -1.68 -2.28 8.66
CA PHE A 127 -1.87 -0.85 8.69
C PHE A 127 -0.56 -0.11 8.48
N ARG A 128 -0.64 1.18 8.16
CA ARG A 128 0.50 2.11 8.24
C ARG A 128 0.25 3.14 9.32
N GLU A 129 1.28 3.51 10.08
CA GLU A 129 1.19 4.44 11.21
C GLU A 129 2.47 5.29 11.33
N GLY A 130 2.43 6.35 12.14
CA GLY A 130 3.61 7.14 12.47
C GLY A 130 4.60 6.35 13.33
N ALA A 131 5.84 6.22 12.86
CA ALA A 131 6.90 5.46 13.53
C ALA A 131 7.46 6.20 14.75
N VAL A 132 6.96 5.87 15.95
CA VAL A 132 7.46 6.43 17.21
C VAL A 132 8.93 6.11 17.45
N GLU A 133 9.41 4.99 16.92
CA GLU A 133 10.82 4.59 17.00
C GLU A 133 11.76 5.45 16.14
N TYR A 134 11.20 6.22 15.21
CA TYR A 134 11.95 7.07 14.30
C TYR A 134 11.79 8.56 14.64
N ILE A 135 10.96 8.91 15.63
CA ILE A 135 10.56 10.30 15.89
C ILE A 135 11.75 11.21 16.24
N ASN A 136 12.80 10.66 16.85
CA ASN A 136 14.04 11.37 17.18
C ASN A 136 14.90 11.69 15.93
N CYS A 137 14.69 10.96 14.83
CA CYS A 137 15.37 11.17 13.54
C CYS A 137 14.51 11.96 12.55
N GLY A 138 13.18 11.98 12.75
CA GLY A 138 12.22 12.68 11.91
C GLY A 138 10.84 12.03 11.95
N LYS A 139 9.87 12.62 11.25
CA LYS A 139 8.55 12.00 11.08
C LYS A 139 8.60 11.04 9.90
N SER A 140 8.38 9.76 10.15
CA SER A 140 8.22 8.74 9.11
C SER A 140 6.98 7.89 9.39
N ILE A 141 6.39 7.34 8.33
CA ILE A 141 5.30 6.39 8.41
C ILE A 141 5.89 5.02 8.13
N TYR A 142 5.57 4.01 8.92
CA TYR A 142 5.94 2.63 8.63
C TYR A 142 4.71 1.73 8.53
N SER A 143 4.80 0.76 7.63
CA SER A 143 3.84 -0.33 7.50
C SER A 143 4.06 -1.38 8.57
N ARG A 144 2.97 -1.84 9.17
CA ARG A 144 2.94 -2.78 10.28
C ARG A 144 2.01 -3.95 9.97
N VAL A 145 2.38 -5.10 10.52
CA VAL A 145 1.45 -6.18 10.81
C VAL A 145 1.36 -6.34 12.32
N ALA A 146 0.15 -6.40 12.86
CA ALA A 146 -0.12 -6.73 14.24
C ALA A 146 -0.89 -8.04 14.36
N ARG A 147 -0.81 -8.68 15.52
CA ARG A 147 -1.62 -9.86 15.84
C ARG A 147 -2.21 -9.80 17.24
N VAL A 148 -3.35 -10.46 17.43
CA VAL A 148 -4.00 -10.71 18.72
C VAL A 148 -4.46 -12.17 18.79
N CYS A 149 -4.48 -12.75 20.00
CA CYS A 149 -5.02 -14.09 20.20
C CYS A 149 -6.55 -14.10 20.16
N LYS A 150 -7.12 -15.08 19.47
CA LYS A 150 -8.56 -15.31 19.46
C LYS A 150 -9.11 -15.68 20.84
N SER A 151 -8.33 -16.47 21.60
CA SER A 151 -8.71 -16.95 22.94
C SER A 151 -8.46 -15.95 24.06
N ASP A 152 -7.99 -14.73 23.77
CA ASP A 152 -7.72 -13.71 24.78
C ASP A 152 -9.04 -13.35 25.50
N LYS A 153 -9.03 -13.31 26.83
CA LYS A 153 -10.19 -12.96 27.68
C LYS A 153 -9.93 -11.67 28.47
N GLY A 154 -8.86 -10.95 28.15
CA GLY A 154 -8.33 -9.85 28.96
C GLY A 154 -7.52 -10.36 30.15
N GLY A 155 -6.92 -9.43 30.89
CA GLY A 155 -6.13 -9.73 32.08
C GLY A 155 -6.95 -9.67 33.39
N PRO A 156 -6.32 -10.00 34.53
CA PRO A 156 -6.92 -9.88 35.85
C PRO A 156 -7.27 -8.42 36.18
N GLN A 157 -8.36 -8.25 36.94
CA GLN A 157 -8.80 -7.01 37.59
C GLN A 157 -8.72 -5.73 36.72
N ARG A 158 -7.58 -5.04 36.76
CA ARG A 158 -7.33 -3.76 36.06
C ARG A 158 -7.16 -3.91 34.55
N PHE A 159 -6.83 -5.10 34.05
CA PHE A 159 -6.56 -5.36 32.63
C PHE A 159 -7.72 -6.07 31.91
N ARG A 160 -8.93 -6.11 32.50
CA ARG A 160 -10.08 -6.89 31.99
C ARG A 160 -10.50 -6.54 30.56
N SER A 161 -10.35 -5.27 30.17
CA SER A 161 -10.70 -4.77 28.83
C SER A 161 -9.50 -4.58 27.92
N GLY A 162 -8.27 -4.86 28.37
CA GLY A 162 -7.05 -4.69 27.59
C GLY A 162 -6.62 -6.00 26.92
N TRP A 163 -6.08 -5.92 25.72
CA TRP A 163 -5.41 -7.06 25.08
C TRP A 163 -4.19 -7.50 25.88
N THR A 164 -4.07 -8.80 26.13
CA THR A 164 -2.90 -9.42 26.77
C THR A 164 -1.91 -10.00 25.77
N SER A 165 -2.28 -9.99 24.48
CA SER A 165 -1.56 -10.65 23.40
C SER A 165 -1.21 -9.74 22.21
N TYR A 166 -1.54 -8.44 22.30
CA TYR A 166 -1.30 -7.49 21.21
C TYR A 166 0.19 -7.26 20.99
N LEU A 167 0.66 -7.55 19.78
CA LEU A 167 2.00 -7.23 19.31
C LEU A 167 1.96 -6.73 17.86
N LYS A 168 2.93 -5.89 17.47
CA LYS A 168 3.14 -5.42 16.10
C LYS A 168 4.60 -5.46 15.67
N THR A 169 4.85 -5.61 14.38
CA THR A 169 6.18 -5.55 13.76
C THR A 169 6.13 -4.78 12.44
N ARG A 170 7.27 -4.24 12.00
CA ARG A 170 7.43 -3.54 10.72
C ARG A 170 7.43 -4.54 9.56
N LEU A 171 6.77 -4.19 8.46
CA LEU A 171 6.91 -4.86 7.17
C LEU A 171 8.00 -4.17 6.35
N ASN A 172 9.00 -4.92 5.88
CA ASN A 172 10.09 -4.41 5.06
C ASN A 172 9.82 -4.72 3.59
N CYS A 173 9.33 -3.72 2.85
CA CYS A 173 9.24 -3.73 1.40
C CYS A 173 10.32 -2.78 0.84
N SER A 174 11.48 -3.31 0.48
CA SER A 174 12.59 -2.52 -0.03
C SER A 174 13.31 -3.18 -1.20
N VAL A 175 13.88 -2.36 -2.08
CA VAL A 175 14.83 -2.82 -3.10
C VAL A 175 16.18 -3.04 -2.43
N PRO A 176 16.76 -4.25 -2.49
CA PRO A 176 18.07 -4.51 -1.89
C PRO A 176 19.19 -3.81 -2.68
N GLY A 177 20.31 -3.56 -2.01
CA GLY A 177 21.50 -2.92 -2.56
C GLY A 177 22.40 -2.42 -1.43
N ASP A 178 23.51 -1.74 -1.76
CA ASP A 178 24.38 -1.10 -0.77
C ASP A 178 23.59 -0.10 0.11
N PHE A 179 22.62 0.58 -0.51
CA PHE A 179 21.64 1.43 0.14
C PHE A 179 20.22 0.98 -0.21
N PRO A 180 19.51 0.33 0.71
CA PRO A 180 18.15 -0.11 0.46
C PRO A 180 17.19 1.06 0.21
N PHE A 181 16.30 0.90 -0.78
CA PHE A 181 15.23 1.87 -1.06
C PHE A 181 13.89 1.33 -0.57
N TYR A 182 13.22 2.05 0.34
CA TYR A 182 12.02 1.58 1.04
C TYR A 182 10.71 2.12 0.44
N PHE A 183 9.69 1.26 0.39
CA PHE A 183 8.30 1.62 0.16
C PHE A 183 7.53 1.45 1.46
N ASP A 184 7.45 2.52 2.26
CA ASP A 184 7.02 2.41 3.66
C ASP A 184 5.50 2.50 3.88
N GLU A 185 4.71 2.93 2.89
CA GLU A 185 3.26 3.12 3.05
C GLU A 185 2.43 2.02 2.36
N ILE A 186 1.92 1.06 3.13
CA ILE A 186 1.01 0.01 2.64
C ILE A 186 -0.36 0.60 2.29
N GLN A 187 -0.92 0.22 1.14
CA GLN A 187 -2.23 0.69 0.65
C GLN A 187 -3.31 -0.39 0.71
N SER A 188 -2.96 -1.64 0.42
CA SER A 188 -3.89 -2.78 0.41
C SER A 188 -3.14 -4.11 0.53
N THR A 189 -3.84 -5.18 0.90
CA THR A 189 -3.30 -6.55 0.82
C THR A 189 -4.25 -7.49 0.08
N SER A 190 -3.71 -8.59 -0.43
CA SER A 190 -4.49 -9.74 -0.91
C SER A 190 -5.06 -10.55 0.24
N ASP A 191 -5.91 -11.52 -0.10
CA ASP A 191 -6.21 -12.66 0.76
C ASP A 191 -4.94 -13.52 1.00
N LEU A 192 -4.97 -14.40 2.00
CA LEU A 192 -3.88 -15.35 2.27
C LEU A 192 -3.84 -16.41 1.16
N ILE A 193 -2.70 -16.49 0.45
CA ILE A 193 -2.51 -17.41 -0.68
C ILE A 193 -1.67 -18.60 -0.25
N GLU A 194 -2.23 -19.81 -0.38
CA GLU A 194 -1.48 -21.04 -0.20
C GLU A 194 -0.99 -21.54 -1.57
N GLY A 195 0.32 -21.73 -1.71
CA GLY A 195 0.93 -22.07 -2.98
C GLY A 195 2.25 -22.81 -2.85
N ASN A 196 2.75 -23.32 -3.98
CA ASN A 196 4.05 -23.97 -4.08
C ASN A 196 4.99 -23.09 -4.92
N TYR A 197 6.14 -22.73 -4.35
CA TYR A 197 7.12 -21.83 -4.93
C TYR A 197 8.48 -22.53 -4.99
N GLY A 198 8.92 -22.96 -6.18
CA GLY A 198 10.15 -23.72 -6.37
C GLY A 198 10.27 -24.99 -5.51
N GLY A 199 9.14 -25.69 -5.27
CA GLY A 199 9.08 -26.90 -4.46
C GLY A 199 8.75 -26.66 -2.99
N GLU A 200 8.76 -25.40 -2.52
CA GLU A 200 8.45 -25.05 -1.14
C GLU A 200 6.98 -24.61 -1.02
N SER A 201 6.21 -25.27 -0.15
CA SER A 201 4.86 -24.85 0.17
C SER A 201 4.89 -23.66 1.13
N ALA A 202 4.27 -22.54 0.75
CA ALA A 202 4.24 -21.33 1.56
C ALA A 202 2.85 -20.68 1.57
N LYS A 203 2.58 -19.93 2.64
CA LYS A 203 1.35 -19.12 2.78
C LYS A 203 1.72 -17.65 2.71
N VAL A 204 1.39 -17.01 1.61
CA VAL A 204 1.92 -15.69 1.24
C VAL A 204 0.79 -14.67 1.16
N ILE A 205 1.07 -13.45 1.61
CA ILE A 205 0.20 -12.30 1.47
C ILE A 205 0.91 -11.28 0.59
N TYR A 206 0.23 -10.81 -0.46
CA TYR A 206 0.75 -9.75 -1.31
C TYR A 206 0.25 -8.41 -0.80
N GLY A 207 1.14 -7.44 -0.63
CA GLY A 207 0.83 -6.09 -0.21
C GLY A 207 1.27 -5.07 -1.25
N VAL A 208 0.44 -4.04 -1.43
CA VAL A 208 0.76 -2.85 -2.24
C VAL A 208 1.36 -1.80 -1.33
N PHE A 209 2.53 -1.28 -1.70
CA PHE A 209 3.26 -0.25 -0.97
C PHE A 209 3.54 0.94 -1.87
N THR A 210 3.60 2.12 -1.28
CA THR A 210 3.97 3.35 -1.96
C THR A 210 5.05 4.09 -1.19
N THR A 211 5.78 4.93 -1.89
CA THR A 211 6.58 5.98 -1.25
C THR A 211 5.66 7.05 -0.65
N PRO A 212 6.14 7.84 0.33
CA PRO A 212 5.37 8.94 0.91
C PRO A 212 4.90 9.98 -0.11
N PRO A 213 3.79 10.70 0.14
CA PRO A 213 3.21 11.66 -0.80
C PRO A 213 4.12 12.86 -1.07
N ASN A 214 5.00 13.22 -0.13
CA ASN A 214 6.01 14.28 -0.24
C ASN A 214 7.32 13.82 -0.89
N SER A 215 7.35 12.63 -1.50
CA SER A 215 8.52 12.06 -2.17
C SER A 215 8.20 11.74 -3.64
N ILE A 216 9.22 11.35 -4.41
CA ILE A 216 9.03 10.88 -5.78
C ILE A 216 8.05 9.70 -5.79
N SER A 217 7.03 9.80 -6.63
CA SER A 217 5.98 8.80 -6.78
C SER A 217 6.55 7.44 -7.18
N GLY A 218 6.52 6.50 -6.23
CA GLY A 218 6.93 5.12 -6.42
C GLY A 218 5.91 4.19 -5.78
N SER A 219 5.60 3.09 -6.47
CA SER A 219 4.76 2.02 -5.97
C SER A 219 5.44 0.68 -6.17
N ALA A 220 5.22 -0.24 -5.24
CA ALA A 220 5.76 -1.59 -5.28
C ALA A 220 4.75 -2.62 -4.77
N VAL A 221 4.88 -3.85 -5.25
CA VAL A 221 4.18 -5.02 -4.69
C VAL A 221 5.19 -5.93 -4.03
N CYS A 222 5.02 -6.17 -2.73
CA CYS A 222 5.82 -7.10 -1.96
C CYS A 222 4.97 -8.28 -1.49
N ALA A 223 5.61 -9.44 -1.34
CA ALA A 223 5.00 -10.64 -0.77
C ALA A 223 5.58 -10.91 0.62
N PHE A 224 4.78 -11.39 1.57
CA PHE A 224 5.22 -11.76 2.91
C PHE A 224 4.71 -13.14 3.28
N ASN A 225 5.61 -14.01 3.71
CA ASN A 225 5.26 -15.34 4.18
C ASN A 225 4.74 -15.28 5.62
N LEU A 226 3.62 -15.94 5.89
CA LEU A 226 3.00 -15.97 7.22
C LEU A 226 3.91 -16.63 8.27
N GLN A 227 4.77 -17.56 7.85
CA GLN A 227 5.77 -18.16 8.74
C GLN A 227 6.82 -17.13 9.19
N ASP A 228 7.29 -16.26 8.29
CA ASP A 228 8.27 -15.22 8.63
C ASP A 228 7.65 -14.14 9.52
N ILE A 229 6.37 -13.79 9.29
CA ILE A 229 5.59 -12.95 10.19
C ILE A 229 5.54 -13.58 11.59
N SER A 230 5.19 -14.88 11.67
CA SER A 230 5.07 -15.60 12.94
C SER A 230 6.39 -15.66 13.71
N LYS A 231 7.49 -15.97 12.99
CA LYS A 231 8.85 -16.01 13.53
C LYS A 231 9.30 -14.66 14.09
N THR A 232 8.92 -13.56 13.44
CA THR A 232 9.28 -12.21 13.89
C THR A 232 8.67 -11.88 15.26
N PHE A 233 7.44 -12.35 15.53
CA PHE A 233 6.82 -12.18 16.85
C PHE A 233 7.44 -13.05 17.96
N GLU A 234 8.24 -14.06 17.60
CA GLU A 234 9.05 -14.85 18.54
C GLU A 234 10.42 -14.20 18.83
N GLY A 235 10.79 -13.16 18.07
CA GLY A 235 12.05 -12.42 18.21
C GLY A 235 12.10 -11.45 19.38
N SER A 236 13.09 -10.56 19.39
CA SER A 236 13.26 -9.56 20.45
C SER A 236 12.20 -8.46 20.37
N PHE A 237 11.74 -7.98 21.53
CA PHE A 237 10.94 -6.76 21.61
C PHE A 237 11.82 -5.52 21.44
N LYS A 238 11.23 -4.38 21.10
CA LYS A 238 11.92 -3.09 21.00
C LYS A 238 11.58 -2.20 22.20
N GLU A 239 12.58 -1.61 22.84
CA GLU A 239 12.40 -0.65 23.94
C GLU A 239 13.13 0.67 23.69
N GLN A 240 12.58 1.74 24.28
CA GLN A 240 13.27 3.01 24.46
C GLN A 240 13.46 3.25 25.95
N THR A 241 14.70 3.20 26.43
CA THR A 241 15.00 3.26 27.86
C THR A 241 14.79 4.64 28.49
N ALA A 242 14.97 5.70 27.71
CA ALA A 242 14.74 7.09 28.10
C ALA A 242 14.31 7.89 26.87
N ILE A 243 13.64 9.03 27.07
CA ILE A 243 13.05 9.86 26.00
C ILE A 243 14.08 10.22 24.90
N ASN A 244 15.34 10.44 25.28
CA ASN A 244 16.44 10.79 24.38
C ASN A 244 17.30 9.59 23.94
N SER A 245 17.01 8.38 24.40
CA SER A 245 17.71 7.17 24.00
C SER A 245 17.24 6.68 22.64
N ASN A 246 18.13 5.97 21.93
CA ASN A 246 17.75 5.19 20.77
C ASN A 246 16.87 4.00 21.16
N TRP A 247 16.03 3.59 20.22
CA TRP A 247 15.25 2.36 20.33
C TRP A 247 16.16 1.16 20.09
N LEU A 248 16.24 0.26 21.06
CA LEU A 248 17.13 -0.90 21.05
C LEU A 248 16.37 -2.19 21.36
N PRO A 249 16.92 -3.36 21.00
CA PRO A 249 16.31 -4.63 21.36
C PRO A 249 16.32 -4.84 22.88
N VAL A 250 15.17 -5.28 23.42
CA VAL A 250 15.04 -5.69 24.81
C VAL A 250 15.92 -6.92 25.06
N LYS A 251 16.76 -6.85 26.10
CA LYS A 251 17.60 -7.99 26.51
C LYS A 251 16.73 -9.18 26.94
N THR A 252 17.10 -10.39 26.51
CA THR A 252 16.35 -11.63 26.80
C THR A 252 16.06 -11.84 28.29
N GLY A 253 17.00 -11.50 29.19
CA GLY A 253 16.81 -11.63 30.64
C GLY A 253 15.78 -10.68 31.27
N LYS A 254 15.29 -9.67 30.53
CA LYS A 254 14.18 -8.80 30.96
C LYS A 254 12.80 -9.33 30.54
N VAL A 255 12.74 -10.30 29.63
CA VAL A 255 11.48 -10.84 29.13
C VAL A 255 10.89 -11.78 30.19
N PRO A 256 9.67 -11.53 30.68
CA PRO A 256 9.07 -12.35 31.73
C PRO A 256 8.60 -13.71 31.20
N ASP A 257 8.39 -14.64 32.14
CA ASP A 257 7.75 -15.93 31.90
C ASP A 257 6.35 -15.94 32.56
N PRO A 258 5.26 -16.32 31.85
CA PRO A 258 5.21 -16.75 30.44
C PRO A 258 5.54 -15.62 29.47
N ARG A 259 6.09 -16.00 28.31
CA ARG A 259 6.48 -15.04 27.27
C ARG A 259 5.26 -14.23 26.78
N PRO A 260 5.32 -12.89 26.81
CA PRO A 260 4.24 -12.04 26.34
C PRO A 260 3.86 -12.27 24.86
N GLY A 261 2.58 -12.17 24.54
CA GLY A 261 2.07 -12.28 23.16
C GLY A 261 1.78 -13.70 22.66
N GLN A 262 1.93 -14.72 23.51
CA GLN A 262 1.53 -16.10 23.24
C GLN A 262 0.08 -16.35 23.69
N CYS A 263 -0.64 -17.19 22.95
CA CYS A 263 -1.99 -17.58 23.35
C CYS A 263 -1.94 -18.58 24.51
N VAL A 264 -2.71 -18.30 25.55
CA VAL A 264 -2.85 -19.14 26.73
C VAL A 264 -4.31 -19.57 26.91
N ASN A 265 -4.54 -20.65 27.66
CA ASN A 265 -5.89 -21.19 27.90
C ASN A 265 -6.78 -20.20 28.68
N ASP A 266 -6.19 -19.48 29.64
CA ASP A 266 -6.86 -18.43 30.39
C ASP A 266 -5.94 -17.23 30.62
N SER A 267 -6.14 -16.15 29.85
CA SER A 267 -5.33 -14.93 29.97
C SER A 267 -5.52 -14.19 31.30
N ARG A 268 -6.59 -14.50 32.04
CA ARG A 268 -6.89 -13.85 33.32
C ARG A 268 -5.97 -14.31 34.46
N THR A 269 -5.23 -15.41 34.26
CA THR A 269 -4.25 -15.92 35.22
C THR A 269 -2.83 -15.41 34.94
N LEU A 270 -2.64 -14.62 33.88
CA LEU A 270 -1.33 -14.07 33.54
C LEU A 270 -0.79 -13.16 34.66
N PRO A 271 0.51 -13.27 35.00
CA PRO A 271 1.12 -12.39 35.99
C PRO A 271 1.10 -10.92 35.57
N ASP A 272 0.91 -10.04 36.54
CA ASP A 272 0.97 -8.60 36.34
C ASP A 272 2.29 -8.14 35.69
N LEU A 273 3.41 -8.82 35.96
CA LEU A 273 4.70 -8.53 35.34
C LEU A 273 4.64 -8.69 33.80
N THR A 274 4.07 -9.79 33.31
CA THR A 274 3.89 -10.06 31.87
C THR A 274 2.97 -9.04 31.22
N LEU A 275 1.90 -8.64 31.91
CA LEU A 275 0.91 -7.69 31.39
C LEU A 275 1.43 -6.25 31.34
N ASN A 276 2.17 -5.82 32.37
CA ASN A 276 2.84 -4.53 32.32
C ASN A 276 3.95 -4.51 31.26
N PHE A 277 4.65 -5.64 31.09
CA PHE A 277 5.68 -5.75 30.05
C PHE A 277 5.08 -5.59 28.65
N ILE A 278 4.02 -6.33 28.30
CA ILE A 278 3.47 -6.28 26.92
C ILE A 278 2.87 -4.92 26.59
N LYS A 279 2.25 -4.26 27.58
CA LYS A 279 1.71 -2.91 27.43
C LYS A 279 2.80 -1.89 27.07
N MET A 280 3.99 -2.04 27.66
CA MET A 280 5.12 -1.14 27.40
C MET A 280 5.94 -1.54 26.15
N HIS A 281 5.86 -2.79 25.72
CA HIS A 281 6.68 -3.35 24.63
C HIS A 281 5.84 -4.04 23.54
N PRO A 282 4.84 -3.37 22.93
CA PRO A 282 4.04 -3.98 21.87
C PRO A 282 4.79 -4.14 20.54
N LEU A 283 5.92 -3.44 20.36
CA LEU A 283 6.69 -3.41 19.11
C LEU A 283 7.82 -4.45 19.12
N MET A 284 7.92 -5.25 18.06
CA MET A 284 9.07 -6.14 17.82
C MET A 284 10.25 -5.36 17.23
N ASP A 285 11.47 -5.78 17.53
CA ASP A 285 12.68 -5.12 17.05
C ASP A 285 12.96 -5.38 15.56
N GLU A 286 12.87 -6.65 15.16
CA GLU A 286 13.07 -7.12 13.80
C GLU A 286 11.87 -6.79 12.90
N SER A 287 12.15 -6.58 11.61
CA SER A 287 11.14 -6.41 10.56
C SER A 287 10.92 -7.68 9.76
N VAL A 288 9.70 -7.88 9.25
CA VAL A 288 9.39 -8.97 8.34
C VAL A 288 9.91 -8.62 6.94
N ASN A 289 10.86 -9.41 6.43
CA ASN A 289 11.41 -9.23 5.08
C ASN A 289 10.45 -9.76 4.01
N SER A 290 10.55 -9.22 2.80
CA SER A 290 9.79 -9.72 1.65
C SER A 290 10.19 -11.16 1.29
N PHE A 291 9.21 -12.00 0.97
CA PHE A 291 9.36 -13.43 0.70
C PHE A 291 10.39 -13.73 -0.41
N PHE A 292 10.35 -12.99 -1.52
CA PHE A 292 11.30 -13.16 -2.64
C PHE A 292 12.60 -12.35 -2.47
N GLY A 293 12.84 -11.75 -1.30
CA GLY A 293 14.00 -10.90 -1.02
C GLY A 293 13.98 -9.50 -1.65
N GLN A 294 13.05 -9.23 -2.56
CA GLN A 294 12.83 -7.92 -3.19
C GLN A 294 11.37 -7.78 -3.67
N PRO A 295 10.91 -6.58 -4.06
CA PRO A 295 9.56 -6.38 -4.57
C PRO A 295 9.36 -7.08 -5.93
N ILE A 296 8.14 -7.54 -6.18
CA ILE A 296 7.76 -8.30 -7.38
C ILE A 296 7.51 -7.37 -8.56
N VAL A 297 6.80 -6.27 -8.33
CA VAL A 297 6.50 -5.25 -9.32
C VAL A 297 6.89 -3.92 -8.73
N ILE A 298 7.61 -3.10 -9.50
CA ILE A 298 7.99 -1.75 -9.12
C ILE A 298 7.57 -0.82 -10.26
N ARG A 299 6.90 0.27 -9.91
CA ARG A 299 6.61 1.38 -10.84
C ARG A 299 7.01 2.69 -10.18
N THR A 300 8.05 3.31 -10.72
CA THR A 300 8.45 4.68 -10.42
C THR A 300 7.93 5.57 -11.54
N SER A 301 6.92 6.39 -11.26
CA SER A 301 6.26 7.21 -12.28
C SER A 301 5.47 8.32 -11.62
N PHE A 302 5.47 9.50 -12.23
CA PHE A 302 4.63 10.62 -11.81
C PHE A 302 3.17 10.49 -12.27
N HIS A 303 2.83 9.45 -13.05
CA HIS A 303 1.51 9.32 -13.66
C HIS A 303 0.46 8.63 -12.79
N TYR A 304 0.87 7.70 -11.93
CA TYR A 304 -0.05 6.94 -11.08
C TYR A 304 0.66 6.23 -9.93
N ARG A 305 -0.12 5.93 -8.89
CA ARG A 305 0.25 5.05 -7.77
C ARG A 305 -0.63 3.81 -7.74
N PHE A 306 -0.09 2.73 -7.18
CA PHE A 306 -0.88 1.53 -6.90
C PHE A 306 -1.81 1.77 -5.72
N THR A 307 -3.04 1.24 -5.81
CA THR A 307 -4.08 1.43 -4.79
C THR A 307 -4.59 0.12 -4.20
N GLN A 308 -4.77 -0.90 -5.05
CA GLN A 308 -5.44 -2.15 -4.70
C GLN A 308 -4.75 -3.35 -5.34
N ILE A 309 -4.93 -4.52 -4.75
CA ILE A 309 -4.44 -5.78 -5.32
C ILE A 309 -5.47 -6.89 -5.17
N ALA A 310 -5.63 -7.68 -6.23
CA ALA A 310 -6.28 -8.99 -6.18
C ALA A 310 -5.34 -10.03 -6.81
N VAL A 311 -5.39 -11.25 -6.29
CA VAL A 311 -4.52 -12.33 -6.72
C VAL A 311 -5.38 -13.49 -7.16
N ASP A 312 -5.06 -14.05 -8.33
CA ASP A 312 -5.56 -15.35 -8.74
C ASP A 312 -4.47 -16.41 -8.50
N PRO A 313 -4.64 -17.26 -7.47
CA PRO A 313 -3.54 -18.09 -6.99
C PRO A 313 -3.30 -19.32 -7.85
N GLN A 314 -2.03 -19.68 -7.99
CA GLN A 314 -1.57 -20.98 -8.49
C GLN A 314 -2.21 -21.41 -9.81
N VAL A 315 -2.30 -20.48 -10.77
CA VAL A 315 -2.76 -20.73 -12.14
C VAL A 315 -1.82 -21.72 -12.80
N LYS A 316 -2.33 -22.91 -13.11
CA LYS A 316 -1.55 -24.00 -13.68
C LYS A 316 -1.35 -23.80 -15.18
N THR A 317 -0.10 -23.90 -15.59
CA THR A 317 0.34 -23.97 -16.98
C THR A 317 0.27 -25.40 -17.54
N PRO A 318 0.27 -25.60 -18.87
CA PRO A 318 0.33 -26.93 -19.46
C PRO A 318 1.57 -27.75 -19.07
N GLY A 319 2.68 -27.08 -18.77
CA GLY A 319 3.92 -27.71 -18.25
C GLY A 319 3.87 -28.05 -16.76
N GLY A 320 2.70 -27.99 -16.12
CA GLY A 320 2.50 -28.37 -14.72
C GLY A 320 2.96 -27.32 -13.69
N LYS A 321 3.68 -26.28 -14.10
CA LYS A 321 4.08 -25.16 -13.24
C LYS A 321 2.87 -24.30 -12.87
N ALA A 322 2.89 -23.73 -11.66
CA ALA A 322 1.82 -22.87 -11.16
C ALA A 322 2.36 -21.48 -10.82
N TYR A 323 1.58 -20.44 -11.13
CA TYR A 323 1.95 -19.05 -10.88
C TYR A 323 0.81 -18.29 -10.22
N ASP A 324 1.15 -17.37 -9.34
CA ASP A 324 0.19 -16.39 -8.84
C ASP A 324 0.09 -15.23 -9.82
N VAL A 325 -1.13 -14.96 -10.29
CA VAL A 325 -1.40 -13.85 -11.19
C VAL A 325 -1.89 -12.65 -10.40
N LEU A 326 -1.13 -11.56 -10.47
CA LEU A 326 -1.37 -10.33 -9.74
C LEU A 326 -2.19 -9.36 -10.61
N PHE A 327 -3.28 -8.84 -10.07
CA PHE A 327 -4.05 -7.73 -10.64
C PHE A 327 -3.90 -6.53 -9.72
N ILE A 328 -3.27 -5.47 -10.22
CA ILE A 328 -2.88 -4.29 -9.44
C ILE A 328 -3.67 -3.09 -9.98
N GLY A 329 -4.45 -2.46 -9.10
CA GLY A 329 -5.23 -1.27 -9.40
C GLY A 329 -4.42 -0.01 -9.16
N THR A 330 -4.81 1.07 -9.84
CA THR A 330 -4.14 2.37 -9.76
C THR A 330 -5.11 3.50 -9.43
N ASP A 331 -4.56 4.63 -8.99
CA ASP A 331 -5.30 5.87 -8.72
C ASP A 331 -5.79 6.59 -9.99
N ASN A 332 -5.33 6.16 -11.17
CA ASN A 332 -5.77 6.68 -12.48
C ASN A 332 -6.57 5.68 -13.32
N GLY A 333 -7.19 4.67 -12.70
CA GLY A 333 -8.18 3.83 -13.38
C GLY A 333 -7.61 2.67 -14.20
N LYS A 334 -6.30 2.40 -14.12
CA LYS A 334 -5.64 1.27 -14.80
C LYS A 334 -5.56 0.03 -13.93
N VAL A 335 -5.72 -1.13 -14.56
CA VAL A 335 -5.38 -2.43 -13.99
C VAL A 335 -4.13 -2.97 -14.68
N ILE A 336 -3.13 -3.30 -13.89
CA ILE A 336 -1.89 -3.95 -14.34
C ILE A 336 -1.95 -5.41 -13.95
N LYS A 337 -1.73 -6.29 -14.93
CA LYS A 337 -1.62 -7.73 -14.73
C LYS A 337 -0.15 -8.14 -14.76
N ALA A 338 0.32 -8.83 -13.73
CA ALA A 338 1.71 -9.24 -13.63
C ALA A 338 1.88 -10.63 -13.00
N VAL A 339 3.02 -11.24 -13.24
CA VAL A 339 3.45 -12.51 -12.62
C VAL A 339 4.93 -12.46 -12.27
N ASN A 340 5.34 -13.19 -11.23
CA ASN A 340 6.75 -13.50 -11.03
C ASN A 340 7.10 -14.77 -11.81
N ALA A 341 7.77 -14.65 -12.95
CA ALA A 341 8.02 -15.79 -13.83
C ALA A 341 9.03 -16.81 -13.28
N GLU A 342 9.78 -16.46 -12.24
CA GLU A 342 10.71 -17.37 -11.55
C GLU A 342 10.05 -18.07 -10.36
N SER A 343 8.84 -17.66 -9.94
CA SER A 343 8.23 -18.15 -8.69
C SER A 343 8.00 -19.66 -8.67
N ALA A 344 7.77 -20.26 -9.83
CA ALA A 344 7.57 -21.70 -9.96
C ALA A 344 8.86 -22.50 -9.81
N ASP A 345 10.02 -21.90 -10.10
CA ASP A 345 11.32 -22.59 -10.17
C ASP A 345 12.24 -22.21 -9.00
N ASN A 346 12.23 -20.96 -8.54
CA ASN A 346 13.10 -20.47 -7.48
C ASN A 346 12.41 -19.38 -6.63
N PRO A 347 12.10 -19.66 -5.35
CA PRO A 347 11.42 -18.71 -4.47
C PRO A 347 12.30 -17.53 -4.01
N LYS A 348 13.59 -17.51 -4.38
CA LYS A 348 14.54 -16.44 -4.03
C LYS A 348 14.86 -15.50 -5.19
N LYS A 349 14.21 -15.68 -6.33
CA LYS A 349 14.42 -14.86 -7.52
C LYS A 349 13.12 -14.23 -7.97
N VAL A 350 13.22 -12.99 -8.41
CA VAL A 350 12.11 -12.26 -9.04
C VAL A 350 12.46 -11.99 -10.48
N ASN A 351 11.59 -12.41 -11.38
CA ASN A 351 11.53 -11.94 -12.76
C ASN A 351 10.12 -11.40 -13.01
N SER A 352 9.99 -10.07 -12.94
CA SER A 352 8.71 -9.40 -13.08
C SER A 352 8.28 -9.39 -14.55
N VAL A 353 7.17 -10.05 -14.85
CA VAL A 353 6.55 -10.01 -16.17
C VAL A 353 5.25 -9.24 -16.06
N VAL A 354 5.20 -8.06 -16.66
CA VAL A 354 3.97 -7.28 -16.82
C VAL A 354 3.28 -7.74 -18.10
N ILE A 355 2.17 -8.44 -17.96
CA ILE A 355 1.43 -9.08 -19.05
C ILE A 355 0.60 -8.05 -19.82
N GLU A 356 -0.17 -7.25 -19.09
CA GLU A 356 -1.05 -6.23 -19.68
C GLU A 356 -1.26 -5.06 -18.73
N GLU A 357 -1.47 -3.87 -19.29
CA GLU A 357 -1.89 -2.67 -18.59
C GLU A 357 -3.13 -2.14 -19.32
N ILE A 358 -4.29 -2.18 -18.66
CA ILE A 358 -5.58 -1.86 -19.26
C ILE A 358 -6.18 -0.66 -18.54
N GLN A 359 -6.57 0.36 -19.31
CA GLN A 359 -7.41 1.45 -18.81
C GLN A 359 -8.84 0.94 -18.65
N VAL A 360 -9.30 0.77 -17.40
CA VAL A 360 -10.66 0.29 -17.09
C VAL A 360 -11.60 1.47 -16.86
N PHE A 361 -11.14 2.46 -16.09
CA PHE A 361 -11.86 3.70 -15.83
C PHE A 361 -11.15 4.89 -16.48
N PRO A 362 -11.80 6.05 -16.64
CA PRO A 362 -11.12 7.27 -17.08
C PRO A 362 -9.94 7.66 -16.16
N PRO A 363 -8.91 8.38 -16.65
CA PRO A 363 -7.70 8.70 -15.88
C PRO A 363 -7.89 9.46 -14.55
N ASN A 364 -9.05 10.08 -14.36
CA ASN A 364 -9.42 10.82 -13.14
C ASN A 364 -10.16 9.96 -12.10
N VAL A 365 -10.36 8.67 -12.36
CA VAL A 365 -11.14 7.76 -11.50
C VAL A 365 -10.21 6.70 -10.90
N ALA A 366 -10.05 6.75 -9.57
CA ALA A 366 -9.22 5.81 -8.83
C ALA A 366 -9.92 4.45 -8.64
N ILE A 367 -9.15 3.37 -8.75
CA ILE A 367 -9.61 2.04 -8.37
C ILE A 367 -9.58 1.92 -6.84
N ARG A 368 -10.73 1.59 -6.26
CA ARG A 368 -10.95 1.49 -4.81
C ARG A 368 -11.01 0.07 -4.29
N ASN A 369 -11.37 -0.90 -5.14
CA ASN A 369 -11.35 -2.32 -4.78
C ASN A 369 -11.18 -3.21 -6.02
N LEU A 370 -10.61 -4.40 -5.81
CA LEU A 370 -10.43 -5.44 -6.82
C LEU A 370 -10.83 -6.79 -6.24
N LYS A 371 -11.55 -7.61 -7.02
CA LYS A 371 -11.83 -9.00 -6.63
C LYS A 371 -11.79 -9.92 -7.83
N VAL A 372 -11.00 -10.99 -7.73
CA VAL A 372 -11.05 -12.11 -8.65
C VAL A 372 -12.23 -13.00 -8.28
N VAL A 373 -13.09 -13.29 -9.26
CA VAL A 373 -14.26 -14.16 -9.12
C VAL A 373 -14.07 -15.39 -10.01
N ARG A 374 -13.94 -16.54 -9.35
CA ARG A 374 -13.97 -17.87 -9.96
C ARG A 374 -15.17 -18.61 -9.38
N ASP A 375 -16.28 -18.59 -10.10
CA ASP A 375 -17.41 -19.44 -9.76
C ASP A 375 -17.32 -20.72 -10.60
N LYS A 376 -17.56 -21.88 -9.99
CA LYS A 376 -17.69 -23.15 -10.71
C LYS A 376 -18.88 -23.14 -11.68
N SER A 377 -19.87 -22.27 -11.45
CA SER A 377 -21.03 -22.08 -12.31
C SER A 377 -20.75 -21.21 -13.53
N VAL A 378 -19.69 -20.38 -13.50
CA VAL A 378 -19.32 -19.47 -14.58
C VAL A 378 -18.12 -20.07 -15.32
N THR A 379 -18.27 -20.25 -16.64
CA THR A 379 -17.26 -20.90 -17.48
C THR A 379 -15.93 -20.14 -17.55
N GLU A 380 -15.93 -18.81 -17.41
CA GLU A 380 -14.74 -17.95 -17.44
C GLU A 380 -14.65 -17.07 -16.19
N GLY A 381 -13.50 -17.10 -15.51
CA GLY A 381 -13.26 -16.22 -14.37
C GLY A 381 -13.23 -14.74 -14.77
N ARG A 382 -13.64 -13.87 -13.86
CA ARG A 382 -13.70 -12.42 -14.06
C ARG A 382 -12.98 -11.65 -12.96
N LEU A 383 -12.47 -10.48 -13.30
CA LEU A 383 -12.00 -9.46 -12.35
C LEU A 383 -13.09 -8.41 -12.20
N VAL A 384 -13.56 -8.23 -10.97
CA VAL A 384 -14.44 -7.12 -10.58
C VAL A 384 -13.56 -5.96 -10.15
N VAL A 385 -13.76 -4.81 -10.79
CA VAL A 385 -13.03 -3.57 -10.56
C VAL A 385 -14.03 -2.53 -10.04
N VAL A 386 -13.75 -1.96 -8.87
CA VAL A 386 -14.65 -1.03 -8.18
C VAL A 386 -14.00 0.34 -8.08
N SER A 387 -14.74 1.39 -8.45
CA SER A 387 -14.40 2.79 -8.20
C SER A 387 -15.43 3.45 -7.29
N ASP A 388 -15.27 4.75 -7.02
CA ASP A 388 -16.25 5.54 -6.28
C ASP A 388 -17.58 5.70 -7.05
N ALA A 389 -17.56 5.64 -8.39
CA ALA A 389 -18.72 5.93 -9.25
C ALA A 389 -19.34 4.70 -9.93
N GLU A 390 -18.52 3.71 -10.31
CA GLU A 390 -18.97 2.55 -11.07
C GLU A 390 -18.19 1.27 -10.78
N ILE A 391 -18.80 0.14 -11.13
CA ILE A 391 -18.22 -1.21 -11.03
C ILE A 391 -18.19 -1.83 -12.41
N GLN A 392 -17.04 -2.33 -12.82
CA GLN A 392 -16.86 -3.05 -14.09
C GLN A 392 -16.38 -4.49 -13.85
N ALA A 393 -16.79 -5.41 -14.71
CA ALA A 393 -16.38 -6.81 -14.67
C ALA A 393 -15.69 -7.21 -15.98
N ILE A 394 -14.37 -7.40 -15.93
CA ILE A 394 -13.55 -7.75 -17.10
C ILE A 394 -13.07 -9.21 -17.03
N ARG A 395 -12.69 -9.79 -18.18
CA ARG A 395 -12.09 -11.15 -18.22
C ARG A 395 -10.71 -11.16 -17.58
N LEU A 396 -10.34 -12.27 -16.93
CA LEU A 396 -9.00 -12.47 -16.35
C LEU A 396 -7.88 -12.61 -17.41
N HIS A 397 -8.25 -13.00 -18.63
CA HIS A 397 -7.31 -13.22 -19.73
C HIS A 397 -7.92 -12.90 -21.09
N ARG A 398 -7.05 -12.68 -22.08
CA ARG A 398 -7.43 -12.31 -23.45
C ARG A 398 -6.78 -13.20 -24.52
N CYS A 399 -6.55 -14.47 -24.19
CA CYS A 399 -5.95 -15.46 -25.09
C CYS A 399 -6.68 -15.59 -26.45
N TYR A 400 -8.01 -15.41 -26.46
CA TYR A 400 -8.86 -15.54 -27.65
C TYR A 400 -8.95 -14.28 -28.50
N SER A 401 -7.91 -13.43 -28.52
CA SER A 401 -7.92 -12.26 -29.38
C SER A 401 -7.71 -12.67 -30.83
N ASP A 402 -8.56 -12.21 -31.75
CA ASP A 402 -8.37 -12.37 -33.20
C ASP A 402 -7.05 -11.74 -33.70
N LYS A 403 -6.40 -10.93 -32.85
CA LYS A 403 -5.10 -10.34 -33.11
C LYS A 403 -3.93 -11.32 -32.91
N ILE A 404 -4.13 -12.44 -32.21
CA ILE A 404 -3.08 -13.43 -31.91
C ILE A 404 -3.24 -14.58 -32.90
N ILE A 405 -2.44 -14.54 -33.96
CA ILE A 405 -2.56 -15.46 -35.09
C ILE A 405 -1.38 -16.42 -35.19
N SER A 406 -0.30 -16.16 -34.47
CA SER A 406 0.91 -16.99 -34.52
C SER A 406 1.31 -17.59 -33.16
N CYS A 407 2.05 -18.70 -33.23
CA CYS A 407 2.68 -19.36 -32.09
C CYS A 407 3.49 -18.37 -31.24
N SER A 408 4.31 -17.56 -31.91
CA SER A 408 5.24 -16.64 -31.25
C SER A 408 4.53 -15.48 -30.57
N GLU A 409 3.45 -14.94 -31.16
CA GLU A 409 2.62 -13.93 -30.51
C GLU A 409 1.94 -14.48 -29.25
N CYS A 410 1.40 -15.71 -29.31
CA CYS A 410 0.74 -16.33 -28.16
C CYS A 410 1.71 -16.59 -27.01
N VAL A 411 2.92 -17.10 -27.31
CA VAL A 411 3.94 -17.35 -26.29
C VAL A 411 4.53 -16.04 -25.74
N ALA A 412 4.67 -15.01 -26.57
CA ALA A 412 5.17 -13.69 -26.17
C ALA A 412 4.24 -12.95 -25.19
N LEU A 413 2.96 -13.37 -25.05
CA LEU A 413 2.09 -12.85 -24.00
C LEU A 413 2.61 -13.16 -22.60
N GLN A 414 3.36 -14.26 -22.43
CA GLN A 414 3.83 -14.75 -21.13
C GLN A 414 2.71 -14.88 -20.08
N ASP A 415 1.48 -15.10 -20.54
CA ASP A 415 0.28 -15.18 -19.70
C ASP A 415 0.03 -16.64 -19.28
N PRO A 416 0.02 -16.98 -17.97
CA PRO A 416 -0.22 -18.34 -17.51
C PRO A 416 -1.53 -18.96 -17.99
N TYR A 417 -2.54 -18.15 -18.31
CA TYR A 417 -3.79 -18.68 -18.85
C TYR A 417 -3.71 -19.05 -20.33
N CYS A 418 -2.70 -18.58 -21.07
CA CYS A 418 -2.64 -18.68 -22.52
C CYS A 418 -1.53 -19.62 -22.98
N ALA A 419 -1.87 -20.53 -23.89
CA ALA A 419 -0.89 -21.41 -24.54
C ALA A 419 -1.27 -21.68 -25.98
N TRP A 420 -0.28 -21.92 -26.83
CA TRP A 420 -0.51 -22.21 -28.25
C TRP A 420 -0.86 -23.69 -28.45
N ASP A 421 -2.03 -23.97 -29.03
CA ASP A 421 -2.48 -25.32 -29.37
C ASP A 421 -1.82 -25.80 -30.68
N LYS A 422 -1.02 -26.87 -30.60
CA LYS A 422 -0.26 -27.42 -31.73
C LYS A 422 -1.18 -27.98 -32.82
N GLN A 423 -2.31 -28.58 -32.44
CA GLN A 423 -3.23 -29.21 -33.38
C GLN A 423 -4.21 -28.17 -33.92
N GLY A 424 -4.76 -27.34 -33.02
CA GLY A 424 -5.72 -26.31 -33.37
C GLY A 424 -5.14 -25.09 -34.08
N GLN A 425 -3.81 -24.91 -34.02
CA GLN A 425 -3.09 -23.75 -34.58
C GLN A 425 -3.68 -22.41 -34.12
N LYS A 426 -4.04 -22.34 -32.83
CA LYS A 426 -4.67 -21.17 -32.21
C LYS A 426 -4.19 -20.99 -30.77
N CYS A 427 -4.18 -19.76 -30.30
CA CYS A 427 -3.97 -19.47 -28.89
C CYS A 427 -5.23 -19.87 -28.09
N ARG A 428 -5.05 -20.69 -27.05
CA ARG A 428 -6.12 -21.25 -26.24
C ARG A 428 -5.95 -20.86 -24.78
N SER A 429 -7.08 -20.83 -24.06
CA SER A 429 -7.07 -20.60 -22.61
C SER A 429 -7.04 -21.89 -21.81
N MET A 430 -6.76 -21.77 -20.50
CA MET A 430 -6.75 -22.84 -19.51
C MET A 430 -7.99 -23.76 -19.49
N ASN A 431 -9.15 -23.28 -19.96
CA ASN A 431 -10.38 -24.06 -20.01
C ASN A 431 -10.44 -25.07 -21.17
N SER A 432 -9.36 -25.20 -21.95
CA SER A 432 -9.33 -26.04 -23.15
C SER A 432 -9.14 -27.51 -22.78
N ALA A 433 -9.79 -28.41 -23.53
CA ALA A 433 -9.61 -29.85 -23.35
C ALA A 433 -8.12 -30.21 -23.49
N ARG A 434 -7.62 -31.11 -22.63
CA ARG A 434 -6.21 -31.54 -22.57
C ARG A 434 -5.22 -30.46 -22.12
N TRP A 435 -5.64 -29.39 -21.43
CA TRP A 435 -4.74 -28.34 -20.93
C TRP A 435 -3.48 -28.85 -20.20
N ASN A 436 -3.61 -29.94 -19.44
CA ASN A 436 -2.50 -30.54 -18.69
C ASN A 436 -1.53 -31.37 -19.55
N ASP A 437 -1.77 -31.49 -20.87
CA ASP A 437 -0.88 -32.18 -21.78
C ASP A 437 0.14 -31.21 -22.38
N GLU A 438 1.32 -31.16 -21.78
CA GLU A 438 2.47 -30.38 -22.25
C GLU A 438 2.84 -30.70 -23.72
N LYS A 439 2.54 -31.92 -24.20
CA LYS A 439 2.80 -32.28 -25.59
C LYS A 439 1.81 -31.64 -26.55
N SER A 440 0.66 -31.18 -26.09
CA SER A 440 -0.36 -30.53 -26.92
C SER A 440 -0.21 -29.01 -27.01
N PHE A 441 0.49 -28.38 -26.07
CA PHE A 441 0.62 -26.91 -25.99
C PHE A 441 2.07 -26.42 -26.04
N TYR A 442 2.28 -25.19 -26.53
CA TYR A 442 3.53 -24.44 -26.35
C TYR A 442 3.28 -23.23 -25.45
N GLN A 443 4.16 -23.04 -24.45
CA GLN A 443 4.13 -21.91 -23.54
C GLN A 443 5.53 -21.66 -22.96
N SER A 444 5.85 -20.41 -22.66
CA SER A 444 7.04 -20.05 -21.89
C SER A 444 6.82 -18.73 -21.16
N ILE A 445 6.60 -18.80 -19.84
CA ILE A 445 6.34 -17.62 -19.01
C ILE A 445 7.63 -16.83 -18.74
N ALA A 446 8.75 -17.51 -18.48
CA ALA A 446 10.01 -16.85 -18.13
C ALA A 446 10.69 -16.14 -19.31
N THR A 447 10.61 -16.71 -20.52
CA THR A 447 11.34 -16.18 -21.68
C THR A 447 10.45 -15.52 -22.72
N GLY A 448 9.15 -15.82 -22.76
CA GLY A 448 8.27 -15.37 -23.85
C GLY A 448 8.61 -15.94 -25.21
N VAL A 449 9.49 -16.95 -25.28
CA VAL A 449 9.93 -17.59 -26.52
C VAL A 449 9.94 -19.11 -26.35
N HIS A 450 9.46 -19.83 -27.36
CA HIS A 450 9.48 -21.29 -27.40
C HIS A 450 10.20 -21.78 -28.66
N SER A 451 11.13 -22.74 -28.52
CA SER A 451 12.02 -23.21 -29.60
C SER A 451 11.27 -23.76 -30.82
N SER A 452 10.09 -24.35 -30.61
CA SER A 452 9.24 -24.87 -31.70
C SER A 452 8.35 -23.81 -32.36
N CYS A 453 8.33 -22.56 -31.89
CA CYS A 453 7.63 -21.49 -32.57
C CYS A 453 8.57 -20.82 -33.60
N PRO A 454 8.10 -20.51 -34.83
CA PRO A 454 8.90 -19.78 -35.81
C PRO A 454 9.32 -18.41 -35.27
N ALA A 455 10.54 -17.94 -35.57
CA ALA A 455 10.94 -16.59 -35.17
C ALA A 455 9.93 -15.56 -35.69
N SER A 456 9.38 -14.74 -34.78
CA SER A 456 8.46 -13.67 -35.19
C SER A 456 9.22 -12.72 -36.11
N LYS A 457 8.68 -12.43 -37.30
CA LYS A 457 9.16 -11.29 -38.09
C LYS A 457 8.77 -10.06 -37.30
N ILE A 458 9.70 -9.49 -36.55
CA ILE A 458 9.52 -8.22 -35.86
C ILE A 458 9.29 -7.17 -36.95
N VAL A 459 8.02 -6.88 -37.27
CA VAL A 459 7.66 -5.67 -38.00
C VAL A 459 7.83 -4.55 -36.99
N GLY A 460 8.84 -3.70 -37.20
CA GLY A 460 9.07 -2.50 -36.43
C GLY A 460 7.77 -1.70 -36.35
N LYS A 461 7.15 -1.71 -35.18
CA LYS A 461 5.97 -0.93 -34.86
C LYS A 461 6.29 -0.25 -33.55
N ASP A 462 6.52 1.05 -33.67
CA ASP A 462 6.71 2.06 -32.63
C ASP A 462 6.58 1.52 -31.19
N ALA A 463 7.74 1.34 -30.55
CA ALA A 463 7.88 1.26 -29.10
C ALA A 463 7.63 2.64 -28.47
N GLY A 464 6.49 3.25 -28.80
CA GLY A 464 6.06 4.59 -28.43
C GLY A 464 4.57 4.62 -28.12
N SER A 465 4.07 3.64 -27.35
CA SER A 465 2.79 3.74 -26.62
C SER A 465 2.57 2.65 -25.55
N LEU A 466 3.55 1.80 -25.25
CA LEU A 466 3.51 0.83 -24.16
C LEU A 466 4.79 0.99 -23.34
N GLY A 467 4.71 1.77 -22.27
CA GLY A 467 5.81 2.07 -21.36
C GLY A 467 6.25 0.85 -20.55
N GLY A 468 7.16 0.08 -21.13
CA GLY A 468 7.97 -0.93 -20.45
C GLY A 468 9.44 -0.62 -20.62
N LEU A 469 10.00 0.23 -19.74
CA LEU A 469 11.45 0.25 -19.51
C LEU A 469 11.80 -1.07 -18.81
N SER A 470 12.13 -2.10 -19.58
CA SER A 470 12.83 -3.28 -19.08
C SER A 470 14.31 -2.94 -19.00
N SER A 471 14.82 -2.84 -17.77
CA SER A 471 16.26 -2.77 -17.51
C SER A 471 16.88 -4.15 -17.71
N SER A 472 17.23 -4.49 -18.95
CA SER A 472 18.11 -5.60 -19.26
C SER A 472 19.47 -5.05 -19.71
N PHE A 473 20.41 -4.98 -18.77
CA PHE A 473 21.83 -4.84 -19.11
C PHE A 473 22.28 -6.07 -19.93
N PRO A 474 22.92 -5.90 -21.10
CA PRO A 474 23.60 -7.01 -21.76
C PRO A 474 24.89 -7.35 -21.01
N LYS A 475 24.96 -8.57 -20.47
CA LYS A 475 26.23 -9.21 -20.13
C LYS A 475 26.89 -9.72 -21.41
N SER A 476 28.00 -9.13 -21.81
CA SER A 476 29.12 -9.83 -22.45
C SER A 476 30.34 -8.93 -22.49
N PHE A 477 31.42 -9.29 -21.81
CA PHE A 477 32.78 -9.32 -22.35
C PHE A 477 33.67 -10.01 -21.31
N SER A 478 34.00 -11.27 -21.59
CA SER A 478 35.10 -11.99 -20.99
C SER A 478 36.37 -11.67 -21.77
N HIS A 479 37.41 -11.16 -21.11
CA HIS A 479 38.80 -11.37 -21.54
C HIS A 479 39.74 -11.38 -20.33
N ASP A 480 40.72 -12.26 -20.46
CA ASP A 480 41.68 -12.79 -19.49
C ASP A 480 42.56 -11.80 -18.69
N MET A 481 43.07 -12.33 -17.58
CA MET A 481 44.07 -11.72 -16.69
C MET A 481 45.44 -11.49 -17.34
N SER A 482 46.13 -10.39 -16.99
CA SER A 482 47.39 -10.42 -16.19
C SER A 482 48.24 -9.15 -16.30
N ARG A 483 48.81 -8.75 -15.14
CA ARG A 483 50.07 -8.00 -14.86
C ARG A 483 50.12 -6.46 -14.85
N GLY A 484 50.55 -5.96 -13.68
CA GLY A 484 51.68 -5.01 -13.55
C GLY A 484 51.31 -3.56 -13.27
N GLY A 485 51.62 -3.05 -12.07
CA GLY A 485 51.33 -1.67 -11.65
C GLY A 485 52.39 -0.62 -11.96
N LYS A 486 52.02 0.66 -11.81
CA LYS A 486 52.78 1.80 -11.23
C LYS A 486 51.96 3.12 -11.31
N GLU A 487 52.40 4.10 -10.52
CA GLU A 487 51.78 5.33 -10.00
C GLU A 487 51.46 6.47 -11.02
N ILE A 488 50.35 7.22 -10.76
CA ILE A 488 50.04 8.71 -10.71
C ILE A 488 50.92 9.68 -11.56
N PRO A 489 50.48 10.81 -12.21
CA PRO A 489 49.53 11.86 -11.75
C PRO A 489 48.62 12.62 -12.75
N ASP A 490 47.84 13.53 -12.16
CA ASP A 490 46.90 14.58 -12.62
C ASP A 490 47.11 15.31 -13.96
N GLY A 491 45.96 15.73 -14.52
CA GLY A 491 45.77 17.03 -15.18
C GLY A 491 45.78 17.05 -16.72
N GLU A 492 44.63 17.34 -17.34
CA GLU A 492 44.45 18.54 -18.19
C GLU A 492 43.05 18.62 -18.82
N VAL A 493 42.54 19.84 -18.81
CA VAL A 493 41.32 20.31 -19.48
C VAL A 493 41.70 20.70 -20.91
N ILE A 494 40.96 20.22 -21.92
CA ILE A 494 41.06 20.74 -23.29
C ILE A 494 39.65 21.05 -23.81
N ASN A 495 39.39 22.36 -23.96
CA ASN A 495 38.33 22.92 -24.79
C ASN A 495 38.64 22.66 -26.26
N ILE A 496 37.64 22.24 -27.04
CA ILE A 496 37.70 22.36 -28.51
C ILE A 496 36.41 23.00 -29.02
N MET A 497 36.63 24.07 -29.77
CA MET A 497 35.70 24.96 -30.44
C MET A 497 34.85 24.26 -31.50
N GLN A 498 33.68 24.85 -31.76
CA GLN A 498 32.83 24.60 -32.93
C GLN A 498 33.52 25.01 -34.22
N ASP A 499 33.30 24.23 -35.28
CA ASP A 499 33.33 24.69 -36.67
C ASP A 499 32.14 24.09 -37.43
N GLU A 500 31.58 24.89 -38.35
CA GLU A 500 30.30 24.73 -39.05
C GLU A 500 30.33 23.87 -40.34
N GLN A 501 29.11 23.53 -40.80
CA GLN A 501 28.66 23.14 -42.17
C GLN A 501 28.94 21.68 -42.60
N ASP A 502 27.99 20.89 -43.11
CA ASP A 502 27.01 21.21 -44.16
C ASP A 502 25.75 20.27 -44.17
N ARG A 503 24.67 20.73 -44.80
CA ARG A 503 23.27 20.20 -44.80
C ARG A 503 23.02 19.00 -45.74
N ASN A 504 21.98 18.18 -45.44
CA ASN A 504 20.83 17.85 -46.35
C ASN A 504 19.91 16.68 -45.88
N GLY A 505 18.59 16.93 -45.71
CA GLY A 505 17.52 15.90 -45.72
C GLY A 505 16.33 16.15 -44.74
N PRO A 506 15.06 15.86 -45.10
CA PRO A 506 13.90 16.70 -44.73
C PRO A 506 13.18 16.39 -43.41
N GLU A 507 12.49 17.43 -42.92
CA GLU A 507 11.73 17.55 -41.67
C GLU A 507 10.43 16.73 -41.61
N VAL A 508 10.15 16.19 -40.42
CA VAL A 508 8.82 15.74 -39.99
C VAL A 508 8.38 16.63 -38.82
N SER A 509 7.30 17.37 -39.04
CA SER A 509 6.65 18.26 -38.07
C SER A 509 6.10 17.47 -36.87
N SER A 510 6.72 17.64 -35.70
CA SER A 510 6.04 17.49 -34.41
C SER A 510 5.78 18.89 -33.85
N ALA A 511 4.51 19.18 -33.56
CA ALA A 511 4.11 20.39 -32.84
C ALA A 511 4.65 20.34 -31.41
N GLU A 512 5.92 20.73 -31.23
CA GLU A 512 6.48 21.08 -29.94
C GLU A 512 5.96 22.47 -29.57
N SER A 513 5.32 22.52 -28.39
CA SER A 513 5.00 23.78 -27.73
C SER A 513 6.32 24.47 -27.39
N THR A 514 6.60 25.55 -28.11
CA THR A 514 7.74 26.42 -27.86
C THR A 514 7.64 26.99 -26.45
N ILE A 515 8.47 26.48 -25.54
CA ILE A 515 8.79 27.17 -24.29
C ILE A 515 9.56 28.42 -24.70
N PRO A 516 9.08 29.65 -24.41
CA PRO A 516 9.83 30.85 -24.74
C PRO A 516 11.12 30.85 -23.92
N GLN A 517 12.26 30.64 -24.59
CA GLN A 517 13.57 30.89 -24.01
C GLN A 517 13.71 32.41 -23.87
N TYR A 518 13.43 32.92 -22.68
CA TYR A 518 13.70 34.31 -22.34
C TYR A 518 15.21 34.49 -22.19
N THR A 519 15.77 35.48 -22.87
CA THR A 519 17.16 35.87 -22.66
C THR A 519 17.35 36.34 -21.21
N VAL A 520 18.56 36.18 -20.66
CA VAL A 520 18.90 36.66 -19.31
C VAL A 520 18.55 38.14 -19.15
N GLU A 521 18.70 38.94 -20.20
CA GLU A 521 18.29 40.34 -20.25
C GLU A 521 16.77 40.52 -20.03
N THR A 522 15.94 39.67 -20.64
CA THR A 522 14.48 39.74 -20.48
C THR A 522 14.05 39.40 -19.05
N LEU A 523 14.72 38.43 -18.42
CA LEU A 523 14.48 38.09 -17.02
C LEU A 523 14.86 39.23 -16.08
N VAL A 524 16.03 39.86 -16.29
CA VAL A 524 16.49 40.99 -15.49
C VAL A 524 15.52 42.18 -15.61
N ILE A 525 15.08 42.51 -16.84
CA ILE A 525 14.12 43.59 -17.07
C ILE A 525 12.79 43.29 -16.38
N ALA A 526 12.28 42.06 -16.48
CA ALA A 526 11.02 41.66 -15.86
C ALA A 526 11.07 41.74 -14.32
N VAL A 527 12.17 41.29 -13.71
CA VAL A 527 12.35 41.32 -12.25
C VAL A 527 12.49 42.76 -11.75
N VAL A 528 13.26 43.61 -12.44
CA VAL A 528 13.43 45.02 -12.06
C VAL A 528 12.10 45.77 -12.22
N ALA A 529 11.40 45.58 -13.35
CA ALA A 529 10.10 46.20 -13.58
C ALA A 529 9.05 45.75 -12.57
N GLY A 530 9.01 44.45 -12.25
CA GLY A 530 8.11 43.89 -11.22
C GLY A 530 8.39 44.46 -9.83
N SER A 531 9.67 44.60 -9.47
CA SER A 531 10.08 45.15 -8.17
C SER A 531 9.71 46.63 -8.03
N VAL A 532 9.93 47.43 -9.07
CA VAL A 532 9.55 48.85 -9.09
C VAL A 532 8.03 49.00 -9.05
N ALA A 533 7.29 48.20 -9.82
CA ALA A 533 5.82 48.22 -9.79
C ALA A 533 5.27 47.85 -8.41
N ALA A 534 5.83 46.83 -7.76
CA ALA A 534 5.41 46.43 -6.42
C ALA A 534 5.67 47.52 -5.37
N LEU A 535 6.81 48.23 -5.46
CA LEU A 535 7.12 49.35 -4.56
C LEU A 535 6.16 50.53 -4.77
N VAL A 536 5.86 50.88 -6.01
CA VAL A 536 4.94 51.98 -6.32
C VAL A 536 3.52 51.65 -5.88
N VAL A 537 3.04 50.44 -6.17
CA VAL A 537 1.71 49.98 -5.75
C VAL A 537 1.64 49.87 -4.23
N GLY A 538 2.67 49.32 -3.58
CA GLY A 538 2.76 49.24 -2.12
C GLY A 538 2.72 50.62 -1.46
N PHE A 539 3.48 51.59 -1.99
CA PHE A 539 3.48 52.96 -1.50
C PHE A 539 2.12 53.65 -1.71
N ALA A 540 1.53 53.53 -2.89
CA ALA A 540 0.22 54.13 -3.18
C ALA A 540 -0.88 53.53 -2.32
N THR A 541 -0.88 52.20 -2.15
CA THR A 541 -1.85 51.49 -1.31
C THR A 541 -1.67 51.86 0.15
N GLY A 542 -0.42 51.89 0.64
CA GLY A 542 -0.09 52.33 2.00
C GLY A 542 -0.46 53.79 2.27
N TYR A 543 -0.22 54.69 1.32
CA TYR A 543 -0.58 56.11 1.42
C TYR A 543 -2.10 56.33 1.45
N LEU A 544 -2.85 55.59 0.61
CA LEU A 544 -4.31 55.64 0.60
C LEU A 544 -4.93 55.04 1.86
N CYS A 545 -4.38 53.92 2.36
CA CYS A 545 -4.82 53.32 3.63
C CYS A 545 -4.51 54.24 4.81
N GLY A 546 -3.31 54.84 4.86
CA GLY A 546 -2.91 55.80 5.88
C GLY A 546 -3.78 57.05 5.91
N ARG A 547 -4.20 57.59 4.75
CA ARG A 547 -5.18 58.70 4.70
C ARG A 547 -6.60 58.31 5.11
N LYS A 548 -6.97 57.03 4.94
CA LYS A 548 -8.31 56.54 5.25
C LYS A 548 -8.46 56.17 6.73
N CYS A 549 -7.38 55.73 7.37
CA CYS A 549 -7.35 55.44 8.81
C CYS A 549 -7.12 56.69 9.70
N HIS A 550 -6.84 57.87 9.14
CA HIS A 550 -6.63 59.10 9.92
C HIS A 550 -7.84 60.06 9.92
N LYS A 551 -9.02 59.62 9.42
CA LYS A 551 -10.17 60.52 9.26
C LYS A 551 -11.36 60.24 10.18
N ASP A 552 -11.32 59.21 11.02
CA ASP A 552 -12.44 58.86 11.91
C ASP A 552 -12.00 58.57 13.36
N ASP A 553 -11.05 59.36 13.89
CA ASP A 553 -10.74 59.36 15.34
C ASP A 553 -11.13 60.70 15.96
N ASP A 554 -12.44 60.94 16.04
CA ASP A 554 -13.06 61.68 17.13
C ASP A 554 -14.47 61.08 17.31
N ASP A 555 -14.77 60.65 18.54
CA ASP A 555 -16.02 60.07 19.04
C ASP A 555 -16.31 58.57 18.75
N ASN A 556 -15.76 57.68 19.59
CA ASN A 556 -16.51 56.77 20.49
C ASN A 556 -15.69 55.54 20.90
N LEU A 557 -15.15 55.56 22.12
CA LEU A 557 -14.66 54.36 22.82
C LEU A 557 -15.73 53.89 23.82
N PRO A 558 -16.14 52.60 23.75
CA PRO A 558 -16.56 51.90 24.94
C PRO A 558 -15.87 50.52 25.01
N TYR A 559 -14.85 50.41 25.86
CA TYR A 559 -14.66 49.39 26.91
C TYR A 559 -13.17 49.28 27.32
N PRO A 560 -12.89 49.01 28.61
CA PRO A 560 -11.66 49.41 29.28
C PRO A 560 -10.57 48.34 29.26
N ASP A 561 -9.35 48.84 29.42
CA ASP A 561 -8.11 48.10 29.70
C ASP A 561 -8.25 47.14 30.90
N THR A 562 -7.76 45.91 30.74
CA THR A 562 -7.15 45.17 31.84
C THR A 562 -5.96 44.36 31.34
N GLU A 563 -4.92 44.38 32.16
CA GLU A 563 -3.51 44.21 31.85
C GLU A 563 -3.01 42.78 31.68
N TYR A 564 -1.85 42.73 31.04
CA TYR A 564 -0.87 41.66 31.02
C TYR A 564 -0.38 41.28 32.43
N GLU A 565 -0.65 40.05 32.87
CA GLU A 565 0.15 39.35 33.88
C GLU A 565 0.12 37.86 33.57
N TYR A 566 1.15 37.31 32.90
CA TYR A 566 1.43 35.86 32.96
C TYR A 566 2.83 35.50 32.45
N PHE A 567 3.89 36.19 32.88
CA PHE A 567 5.27 35.70 32.71
C PHE A 567 6.22 36.29 33.75
N GLU A 568 6.04 35.95 35.04
CA GLU A 568 7.14 36.03 36.02
C GLU A 568 6.76 35.31 37.32
N GLN A 569 6.83 33.97 37.33
CA GLN A 569 6.74 33.21 38.58
C GLN A 569 7.50 31.88 38.52
N ARG A 570 8.77 31.91 38.11
CA ARG A 570 9.75 30.84 38.37
C ARG A 570 11.18 31.38 38.42
N GLN A 571 11.48 32.25 39.37
CA GLN A 571 12.84 32.47 39.86
C GLN A 571 12.76 33.29 41.16
N ASN A 572 12.81 32.59 42.30
CA ASN A 572 13.30 33.02 43.62
C ASN A 572 12.60 32.26 44.75
N VAL A 573 12.99 30.99 44.93
CA VAL A 573 12.93 30.32 46.23
C VAL A 573 14.34 29.82 46.52
N ASN A 574 15.13 30.69 47.16
CA ASN A 574 16.33 30.36 47.92
C ASN A 574 16.76 31.62 48.71
N ARG A 575 16.13 31.83 49.86
CA ARG A 575 16.78 32.33 51.07
C ARG A 575 15.90 32.12 52.30
#